data_AF-A0A6I2FX55-F1
#
_entry.id   AF-A0A6I2FX55-F1
#
_cell.length_a   1.000
_cell.length_b   1.000
_cell.length_c   1.000
_cell.angle_alpha   90.00
_cell.angle_beta   90.00
_cell.angle_gamma   90.00
#
_symmetry.space_group_name_H-M   'P 1'
#
loop_
_entity.id
_entity.type
_entity.pdbx_description
1 polymer ?
#
loop_
_entity_poly.entity_id
_entity_poly.type
_entity_poly.pdbx_seq_one_letter_code
_entity_poly.pdbx_strand_id
1 'polypeptide(L)'
;MLAGWGNRALSVAAAHADLIAFTGAGTDANGKLTLADSAATVERIDHVRALLGERTVEFNLLVQAVVAPEERSAATDYLADNLPPDFSGDLEDLPVVLFGTPDQIADTLRERRKTFGFNYITVLEHNMEKLAPVIALLRGE
;
A
#
# COMPACT_ATOMS: atom_id res chain seq x y z
N MET A 1 13.17 9.82 2.46
CA MET A 1 11.87 9.12 2.64
C MET A 1 11.47 9.19 4.09
N LEU A 2 10.20 9.49 4.38
CA LEU A 2 9.59 9.32 5.71
C LEU A 2 8.31 8.48 5.56
N ALA A 3 8.11 7.53 6.47
CA ALA A 3 7.00 6.58 6.41
C ALA A 3 6.00 6.79 7.56
N GLY A 4 4.72 6.56 7.31
CA GLY A 4 3.71 6.55 8.35
C GLY A 4 2.28 6.41 7.86
N TRP A 5 1.36 6.49 8.81
CA TRP A 5 -0.09 6.44 8.58
C TRP A 5 -0.87 7.47 9.40
N GLY A 6 -0.51 7.63 10.67
CA GLY A 6 -1.17 8.59 11.56
C GLY A 6 -0.85 10.04 11.18
N ASN A 7 -1.79 10.94 11.47
CA ASN A 7 -1.71 12.38 11.14
C ASN A 7 -0.36 13.00 11.52
N ARG A 8 0.16 12.72 12.73
CA ARG A 8 1.43 13.29 13.18
C ARG A 8 2.62 12.88 12.28
N ALA A 9 2.71 11.60 11.92
CA ALA A 9 3.80 11.12 11.06
C ALA A 9 3.67 11.71 9.65
N LEU A 10 2.45 11.72 9.10
CA LEU A 10 2.16 12.27 7.79
C LEU A 10 2.37 13.79 7.71
N SER A 11 2.09 14.55 8.78
CA SER A 11 2.40 15.98 8.84
C SER A 11 3.90 16.25 8.79
N VAL A 12 4.71 15.46 9.50
CA VAL A 12 6.18 15.58 9.42
C VAL A 12 6.68 15.18 8.04
N ALA A 13 6.14 14.11 7.45
CA ALA A 13 6.49 13.68 6.10
C ALA A 13 6.15 14.76 5.06
N ALA A 14 4.94 15.31 5.10
CA ALA A 14 4.51 16.39 4.22
C ALA A 14 5.36 17.66 4.37
N ALA A 15 5.88 17.95 5.56
CA ALA A 15 6.71 19.13 5.81
C ALA A 15 8.18 18.96 5.37
N HIS A 16 8.70 17.73 5.30
CA HIS A 16 10.16 17.53 5.18
C HIS A 16 10.63 16.48 4.17
N ALA A 17 9.77 15.56 3.74
CA ALA A 17 10.18 14.49 2.84
C ALA A 17 9.92 14.86 1.38
N ASP A 18 10.81 14.43 0.49
CA ASP A 18 10.60 14.43 -0.96
C ASP A 18 9.88 13.16 -1.43
N LEU A 19 9.86 12.13 -0.58
CA LEU A 19 9.16 10.86 -0.81
C LEU A 19 8.47 10.40 0.48
N ILE A 20 7.16 10.24 0.40
CA ILE A 20 6.28 9.89 1.52
C ILE A 20 5.80 8.45 1.36
N ALA A 21 6.12 7.60 2.33
CA ALA A 21 5.76 6.19 2.32
C ALA A 21 4.53 5.92 3.20
N PHE A 22 3.49 5.34 2.59
CA PHE A 22 2.29 4.92 3.27
C PHE A 22 2.45 3.47 3.71
N THR A 23 2.36 3.23 5.01
CA THR A 23 2.46 1.88 5.58
C THR A 23 1.22 1.04 5.34
N GLY A 24 0.13 1.67 4.88
CA GLY A 24 -1.13 1.00 4.52
C GLY A 24 -1.88 0.37 5.69
N ALA A 25 -1.55 0.78 6.92
CA ALA A 25 -2.16 0.28 8.14
C ALA A 25 -2.12 1.34 9.24
N GLY A 26 -3.26 1.51 9.90
CA GLY A 26 -3.44 2.38 11.05
C GLY A 26 -3.53 1.58 12.35
N THR A 27 -3.52 2.29 13.47
CA THR A 27 -3.69 1.70 14.78
C THR A 27 -5.02 2.13 15.37
N ASP A 28 -5.81 1.19 15.88
CA ASP A 28 -7.05 1.50 16.59
C ASP A 28 -6.79 2.06 18.00
N ALA A 29 -7.86 2.37 18.73
CA ALA A 29 -7.77 2.92 20.09
C ALA A 29 -7.07 1.98 21.10
N ASN A 30 -6.97 0.69 20.80
CA ASN A 30 -6.35 -0.32 21.65
C ASN A 30 -4.91 -0.65 21.26
N GLY A 31 -4.35 0.04 20.26
CA GLY A 31 -3.01 -0.26 19.78
C GLY A 31 -2.97 -1.38 18.73
N LYS A 32 -4.12 -1.90 18.28
CA LYS A 32 -4.17 -2.97 17.27
C LYS A 32 -3.93 -2.39 15.88
N LEU A 33 -3.01 -2.99 15.14
CA LEU A 33 -2.75 -2.63 13.75
C LEU A 33 -3.85 -3.20 12.84
N THR A 34 -4.43 -2.31 12.02
CA THR A 34 -5.49 -2.63 11.07
C THR A 34 -5.10 -2.14 9.69
N LEU A 35 -5.13 -3.03 8.70
CA LEU A 35 -4.88 -2.72 7.30
C LEU A 35 -5.96 -1.76 6.78
N ALA A 36 -5.54 -0.84 5.94
CA ALA A 36 -6.42 0.11 5.30
C ALA A 36 -7.04 -0.49 4.04
N ASP A 37 -8.35 -0.28 3.88
CA ASP A 37 -9.01 -0.47 2.61
C ASP A 37 -8.70 0.69 1.64
N SER A 38 -9.29 0.61 0.44
CA SER A 38 -9.14 1.64 -0.58
C SER A 38 -9.69 3.00 -0.12
N ALA A 39 -10.81 3.05 0.59
CA ALA A 39 -11.43 4.32 1.03
C ALA A 39 -10.56 5.03 2.08
N ALA A 40 -10.07 4.30 3.07
CA ALA A 40 -9.14 4.81 4.08
C ALA A 40 -7.82 5.25 3.43
N THR A 41 -7.34 4.53 2.41
CA THR A 41 -6.14 4.92 1.67
C THR A 41 -6.32 6.23 0.90
N VAL A 42 -7.46 6.42 0.21
CA VAL A 42 -7.78 7.71 -0.44
C VAL A 42 -7.77 8.85 0.58
N GLU A 43 -8.44 8.66 1.71
CA GLU A 43 -8.53 9.71 2.73
C GLU A 43 -7.15 10.08 3.31
N ARG A 44 -6.25 9.10 3.52
CA ARG A 44 -4.86 9.40 3.92
C ARG A 44 -4.09 10.17 2.86
N ILE A 45 -4.25 9.82 1.60
CA ILE A 45 -3.57 10.50 0.49
C ILE A 45 -4.07 11.94 0.38
N ASP A 46 -5.39 12.16 0.45
CA ASP A 46 -5.99 13.49 0.37
C ASP A 46 -5.56 14.36 1.57
N HIS A 47 -5.46 13.76 2.76
CA HIS A 47 -4.89 14.42 3.92
C HIS A 47 -3.45 14.91 3.67
N VAL A 48 -2.59 14.06 3.11
CA VAL A 48 -1.20 14.44 2.76
C VAL A 48 -1.19 15.52 1.69
N ARG A 49 -1.97 15.38 0.62
CA ARG A 49 -2.06 16.38 -0.46
C ARG A 49 -2.47 17.76 0.06
N ALA A 50 -3.43 17.82 0.99
CA ALA A 50 -3.83 19.06 1.62
C ALA A 50 -2.70 19.72 2.43
N LEU A 51 -1.79 18.93 3.01
CA LEU A 51 -0.64 19.44 3.77
C LEU A 51 0.52 19.90 2.89
N LEU A 52 0.64 19.42 1.66
CA LEU A 52 1.75 19.72 0.76
C LEU A 52 1.69 21.13 0.14
N GLY A 53 0.49 21.68 -0.05
CA GLY A 53 0.31 22.93 -0.78
C GLY A 53 0.84 22.81 -2.22
N GLU A 54 1.81 23.66 -2.58
CA GLU A 54 2.45 23.66 -3.92
C GLU A 54 3.63 22.67 -4.04
N ARG A 55 4.03 22.00 -2.95
CA ARG A 55 5.16 21.08 -2.98
C ARG A 55 4.81 19.80 -3.72
N THR A 56 5.66 19.42 -4.66
CA THR A 56 5.62 18.10 -5.31
C THR A 56 6.46 17.11 -4.53
N VAL A 57 5.92 15.91 -4.32
CA VAL A 57 6.61 14.77 -3.68
C VAL A 57 6.25 13.48 -4.40
N GLU A 58 7.04 12.44 -4.17
CA GLU A 58 6.72 11.08 -4.61
C GLU A 58 5.96 10.31 -3.53
N PHE A 59 5.06 9.41 -3.94
CA PHE A 59 4.30 8.57 -3.02
C PHE A 59 4.74 7.11 -3.14
N ASN A 60 5.08 6.54 -1.97
CA ASN A 60 5.41 5.14 -1.82
C ASN A 60 4.31 4.37 -1.12
N LEU A 61 4.10 3.13 -1.53
CA LEU A 61 3.28 2.16 -0.82
C LEU A 61 4.14 1.00 -0.31
N LEU A 62 3.97 0.64 0.96
CA LEU A 62 4.45 -0.63 1.50
C LEU A 62 3.47 -1.75 1.15
N VAL A 63 3.90 -2.69 0.32
CA VAL A 63 3.16 -3.91 0.01
C VAL A 63 3.43 -4.95 1.10
N GLN A 64 2.35 -5.39 1.74
CA GLN A 64 2.38 -6.40 2.81
C GLN A 64 2.42 -7.81 2.26
N ALA A 65 1.76 -8.07 1.11
CA ALA A 65 1.69 -9.39 0.53
C ALA A 65 1.68 -9.35 -1.00
N VAL A 66 2.46 -10.24 -1.62
CA VAL A 66 2.33 -10.60 -3.04
C VAL A 66 1.82 -12.05 -3.08
N VAL A 67 0.65 -12.25 -3.68
CA VAL A 67 -0.16 -13.46 -3.50
C VAL A 67 -0.52 -14.05 -4.86
N ALA A 68 -0.01 -15.25 -5.13
CA ALA A 68 -0.45 -16.02 -6.29
C ALA A 68 -1.86 -16.60 -6.05
N PRO A 69 -2.66 -16.89 -7.09
CA PRO A 69 -4.02 -17.42 -6.94
C PRO A 69 -4.12 -18.66 -6.03
N GLU A 70 -3.14 -19.57 -6.13
CA GLU A 70 -3.05 -20.79 -5.32
C GLU A 70 -2.70 -20.54 -3.84
N GLU A 71 -2.22 -19.35 -3.49
CA GLU A 71 -1.82 -18.97 -2.14
C GLU A 71 -2.90 -18.16 -1.40
N ARG A 72 -4.06 -17.93 -2.03
CA ARG A 72 -5.14 -17.08 -1.47
C ARG A 72 -5.46 -17.43 -0.03
N SER A 73 -5.66 -18.71 0.27
CA SER A 73 -6.02 -19.15 1.64
C SER A 73 -4.92 -18.84 2.65
N ALA A 74 -3.66 -19.11 2.30
CA ALA A 74 -2.54 -18.86 3.19
C ALA A 74 -2.33 -17.36 3.45
N ALA A 75 -2.58 -16.52 2.43
CA ALA A 75 -2.55 -15.07 2.59
C ALA A 75 -3.69 -14.56 3.49
N THR A 76 -4.89 -15.13 3.40
CA THR A 76 -5.99 -14.82 4.31
C THR A 76 -5.62 -15.10 5.75
N ASP A 77 -5.07 -16.30 6.02
CA ASP A 77 -4.66 -16.67 7.37
C ASP A 77 -3.55 -15.75 7.90
N TYR A 78 -2.59 -15.39 7.05
CA TYR A 78 -1.50 -14.47 7.38
C TYR A 78 -1.99 -13.06 7.75
N LEU A 79 -3.01 -12.54 7.05
CA LEU A 79 -3.50 -11.18 7.25
C LEU A 79 -4.66 -11.09 8.24
N ALA A 80 -5.27 -12.21 8.62
CA ALA A 80 -6.50 -12.28 9.40
C ALA A 80 -6.51 -11.37 10.63
N ASP A 81 -5.41 -11.37 11.40
CA ASP A 81 -5.31 -10.58 12.63
C ASP A 81 -5.27 -9.07 12.37
N ASN A 82 -4.83 -8.65 11.18
CA ASN A 82 -4.72 -7.24 10.80
C ASN A 82 -5.84 -6.75 9.89
N LEU A 83 -6.80 -7.60 9.52
CA LEU A 83 -7.96 -7.14 8.76
C LEU A 83 -8.83 -6.18 9.60
N PRO A 84 -9.54 -5.25 8.95
CA PRO A 84 -10.57 -4.45 9.61
C PRO A 84 -11.57 -5.31 10.38
N PRO A 85 -12.08 -4.84 11.54
CA PRO A 85 -13.26 -5.44 12.15
C PRO A 85 -14.38 -5.53 11.12
N ASP A 86 -15.04 -6.68 11.05
CA ASP A 86 -16.13 -6.95 10.09
C ASP A 86 -15.73 -6.85 8.61
N PHE A 87 -14.43 -7.01 8.29
CA PHE A 87 -13.98 -7.08 6.90
C PHE A 87 -14.67 -8.24 6.17
N SER A 88 -15.58 -7.88 5.27
CA SER A 88 -16.30 -8.81 4.38
C SER A 88 -15.88 -8.66 2.91
N GLY A 89 -14.90 -7.80 2.64
CA GLY A 89 -14.35 -7.58 1.30
C GLY A 89 -13.38 -8.69 0.90
N ASP A 90 -12.86 -8.57 -0.32
CA ASP A 90 -11.82 -9.48 -0.79
C ASP A 90 -10.42 -8.92 -0.50
N LEU A 91 -9.44 -9.78 -0.22
CA LEU A 91 -8.07 -9.33 0.07
C LEU A 91 -7.46 -8.52 -1.07
N GLU A 92 -7.83 -8.83 -2.31
CA GLU A 92 -7.44 -8.07 -3.51
C GLU A 92 -7.87 -6.60 -3.48
N ASP A 93 -8.90 -6.25 -2.71
CA ASP A 93 -9.38 -4.87 -2.57
C ASP A 93 -8.48 -4.03 -1.64
N LEU A 94 -7.61 -4.68 -0.85
CA LEU A 94 -6.67 -4.00 0.03
C LEU A 94 -5.48 -3.45 -0.78
N PRO A 95 -5.21 -2.13 -0.76
CA PRO A 95 -4.12 -1.54 -1.52
C PRO A 95 -2.73 -2.11 -1.18
N VAL A 96 -2.55 -2.68 0.00
CA VAL A 96 -1.27 -3.29 0.41
C VAL A 96 -1.07 -4.73 -0.08
N VAL A 97 -2.06 -5.34 -0.71
CA VAL A 97 -1.99 -6.70 -1.25
C VAL A 97 -1.89 -6.63 -2.76
N LEU A 98 -0.96 -7.38 -3.36
CA LEU A 98 -0.87 -7.58 -4.80
C LEU A 98 -1.25 -9.03 -5.11
N PHE A 99 -2.43 -9.22 -5.68
CA PHE A 99 -3.00 -10.54 -5.94
C PHE A 99 -3.04 -10.84 -7.44
N GLY A 100 -2.67 -12.06 -7.83
CA GLY A 100 -2.81 -12.56 -9.19
C GLY A 100 -1.50 -12.97 -9.86
N THR A 101 -1.54 -13.13 -11.18
CA THR A 101 -0.35 -13.39 -12.01
C THR A 101 0.54 -12.15 -12.11
N PRO A 102 1.81 -12.27 -12.55
CA PRO A 102 2.68 -11.12 -12.72
C PRO A 102 2.10 -10.00 -13.60
N ASP A 103 1.40 -10.36 -14.69
CA ASP A 103 0.72 -9.40 -15.57
C ASP A 103 -0.43 -8.67 -14.85
N GLN A 104 -1.27 -9.41 -14.11
CA GLN A 104 -2.37 -8.83 -13.34
C GLN A 104 -1.85 -7.90 -12.23
N ILE A 105 -0.74 -8.27 -11.59
CA ILE A 105 -0.08 -7.44 -10.58
C ILE A 105 0.50 -6.18 -11.22
N ALA A 106 1.12 -6.28 -12.40
CA ALA A 106 1.62 -5.11 -13.13
C ALA A 106 0.47 -4.14 -13.47
N ASP A 107 -0.66 -4.66 -13.95
CA ASP A 107 -1.86 -3.85 -14.23
C ASP A 107 -2.43 -3.20 -12.96
N THR A 108 -2.46 -3.95 -11.85
CA THR A 108 -2.88 -3.42 -10.54
C THR A 108 -1.98 -2.27 -10.10
N LEU A 109 -0.66 -2.37 -10.28
CA LEU A 109 0.28 -1.31 -9.94
C LEU A 109 0.09 -0.07 -10.81
N ARG A 110 -0.15 -0.24 -12.12
CA ARG A 110 -0.50 0.88 -13.02
C ARG A 110 -1.80 1.55 -12.59
N GLU A 111 -2.80 0.79 -12.19
CA GLU A 111 -4.07 1.33 -11.71
C GLU A 111 -3.89 2.08 -10.38
N ARG A 112 -3.12 1.53 -9.45
CA ARG A 112 -2.77 2.21 -8.19
C ARG A 112 -1.99 3.50 -8.43
N ARG A 113 -1.10 3.55 -9.43
CA ARG A 113 -0.42 4.80 -9.84
C ARG A 113 -1.43 5.84 -10.33
N LYS A 114 -2.46 5.46 -11.09
CA LYS A 114 -3.50 6.38 -11.57
C LYS A 114 -4.42 6.85 -10.45
N THR A 115 -4.92 5.92 -9.64
CA THR A 115 -5.95 6.20 -8.62
C THR A 115 -5.35 6.85 -7.37
N PHE A 116 -4.23 6.32 -6.87
CA PHE A 116 -3.62 6.78 -5.62
C PHE A 116 -2.41 7.70 -5.84
N GLY A 117 -1.73 7.59 -6.98
CA GLY A 117 -0.49 8.31 -7.24
C GLY A 117 0.76 7.59 -6.73
N PHE A 118 0.66 6.33 -6.29
CA PHE A 118 1.83 5.55 -5.87
C PHE A 118 2.74 5.27 -7.06
N ASN A 119 3.96 5.82 -7.03
CA ASN A 119 4.96 5.69 -8.10
C ASN A 119 6.26 5.03 -7.62
N TYR A 120 6.37 4.77 -6.31
CA TYR A 120 7.46 4.00 -5.72
C TYR A 120 6.84 2.86 -4.90
N ILE A 121 7.36 1.64 -4.99
CA ILE A 121 6.83 0.49 -4.25
C ILE A 121 7.90 -0.11 -3.35
N THR A 122 7.54 -0.35 -2.10
CA THR A 122 8.40 -1.05 -1.12
C THR A 122 7.77 -2.40 -0.86
N VAL A 123 8.56 -3.47 -0.90
CA VAL A 123 8.09 -4.83 -0.61
C VAL A 123 8.88 -5.43 0.53
N LEU A 124 8.23 -6.29 1.32
CA LEU A 124 8.90 -7.09 2.34
C LEU A 124 9.79 -8.17 1.69
N GLU A 125 10.86 -8.55 2.39
CA GLU A 125 11.88 -9.48 1.88
C GLU A 125 11.28 -10.80 1.35
N HIS A 126 10.33 -11.38 2.09
CA HIS A 126 9.68 -12.64 1.71
C HIS A 126 8.82 -12.53 0.42
N ASN A 127 8.50 -11.31 -0.03
CA ASN A 127 7.76 -11.06 -1.28
C ASN A 127 8.68 -10.73 -2.46
N MET A 128 10.00 -10.56 -2.25
CA MET A 128 10.92 -10.08 -3.29
C MET A 128 10.95 -10.98 -4.52
N GLU A 129 11.10 -12.30 -4.33
CA GLU A 129 11.14 -13.27 -5.43
C GLU A 129 9.81 -13.32 -6.20
N LYS A 130 8.69 -13.14 -5.49
CA LYS A 130 7.36 -13.11 -6.11
C LYS A 130 7.14 -11.87 -6.97
N LEU A 131 7.71 -10.73 -6.56
CA LEU A 131 7.62 -9.48 -7.31
C LEU A 131 8.61 -9.42 -8.49
N ALA A 132 9.72 -10.15 -8.43
CA ALA A 132 10.76 -10.14 -9.48
C ALA A 132 10.23 -10.21 -10.92
N PRO A 133 9.30 -11.11 -11.31
CA PRO A 133 8.75 -11.13 -12.67
C PRO A 133 7.95 -9.88 -13.04
N VAL A 134 7.28 -9.23 -12.07
CA VAL A 134 6.51 -7.99 -12.28
C VAL A 134 7.44 -6.84 -12.65
N ILE A 135 8.62 -6.76 -12.02
CA ILE A 135 9.62 -5.72 -12.30
C ILE A 135 10.05 -5.75 -13.77
N ALA A 136 10.18 -6.94 -14.36
CA ALA A 136 10.51 -7.08 -15.77
C ALA A 136 9.43 -6.49 -16.69
N LEU A 137 8.16 -6.66 -16.32
CA LEU A 137 7.00 -6.16 -17.07
C LEU A 137 6.84 -4.63 -17.01
N LEU A 138 7.29 -4.02 -15.91
CA LEU A 138 7.20 -2.56 -15.70
C LEU A 138 8.48 -1.81 -16.07
N ARG A 139 9.50 -2.51 -16.57
CA ARG A 139 10.80 -1.91 -16.87
C ARG A 139 10.66 -0.90 -18.01
N GLY A 140 10.98 0.37 -17.72
CA GLY A 140 10.98 1.46 -18.71
C GLY A 140 9.72 2.36 -18.66
N GLU A 141 8.83 2.13 -17.70
CA GLU A 141 7.68 3.00 -17.37
C GLU A 141 7.98 4.07 -16.30
#